data_AF-A0AAU0UUA2-F1
#
_entry.id   AF-A0AAU0UUA2-F1
#
_cell.length_a   1.000
_cell.length_b   1.000
_cell.length_c   1.000
_cell.angle_alpha   90.00
_cell.angle_beta   90.00
_cell.angle_gamma   90.00
#
_symmetry.space_group_name_H-M   'P 1'
#
loop_
_entity.id
_entity.type
_entity.pdbx_description
1 polymer ?
#
loop_
_entity_poly.entity_id
_entity_poly.type
_entity_poly.pdbx_seq_one_letter_code
_entity_poly.pdbx_strand_id
1 'polypeptide(L)'
;MTRKFIAILITVALMIIVGSGIHVQNTYALQKQKEQTIKEFFTPIGSFMKENKNYLSQSISSLRADNLKVEEIIARVNAWPITMGELEFRRGLRDISGLGSSEYTDVFNVLVEEKIIIDYSLKNGILPSKEQIQELIEREKGWYQDSNGQYKETVDAILRASNMTLNEYWTTYEWYNAFRLLAFDNTYKFVIKNGQKQGKLPSGENGITEEMIKQYETYWNNHKKSLKAKAEVKMLDDKGLNLELDLEKLFL
;
A
#
# COMPACT_ATOMS: atom_id res chain seq x y z
N MET A 1 -16.52 2.24 -22.00
CA MET A 1 -15.61 1.89 -20.90
C MET A 1 -16.45 1.75 -19.64
N THR A 2 -16.62 0.53 -19.11
CA THR A 2 -17.61 0.23 -18.06
C THR A 2 -17.07 0.58 -16.67
N ARG A 3 -17.93 0.88 -15.68
CA ARG A 3 -17.54 1.23 -14.30
C ARG A 3 -16.62 0.19 -13.61
N LYS A 4 -16.63 -1.08 -14.07
CA LYS A 4 -15.74 -2.16 -13.62
C LYS A 4 -14.28 -1.98 -14.06
N PHE A 5 -14.05 -1.34 -15.22
CA PHE A 5 -12.74 -1.01 -15.81
C PHE A 5 -11.90 -0.10 -14.90
N ILE A 6 -12.57 0.86 -14.28
CA ILE A 6 -11.94 1.87 -13.43
C ILE A 6 -11.59 1.28 -12.05
N ALA A 7 -12.44 0.39 -11.51
CA ALA A 7 -12.23 -0.18 -10.18
C ALA A 7 -10.98 -1.08 -10.09
N ILE A 8 -10.72 -1.92 -11.10
CA ILE A 8 -9.62 -2.92 -11.07
C ILE A 8 -8.24 -2.25 -11.28
N LEU A 9 -8.13 -1.32 -12.23
CA LEU A 9 -6.92 -0.52 -12.42
C LEU A 9 -6.63 0.34 -11.18
N ILE A 10 -7.67 0.87 -10.53
CA ILE A 10 -7.53 1.57 -9.25
C ILE A 10 -7.04 0.61 -8.16
N THR A 11 -7.53 -0.63 -8.04
CA THR A 11 -7.04 -1.56 -7.00
C THR A 11 -5.55 -1.89 -7.17
N VAL A 12 -5.09 -2.20 -8.38
CA VAL A 12 -3.67 -2.52 -8.63
C VAL A 12 -2.76 -1.29 -8.56
N ALA A 13 -3.21 -0.14 -9.06
CA ALA A 13 -2.51 1.13 -8.87
C ALA A 13 -2.49 1.57 -7.39
N LEU A 14 -3.56 1.30 -6.62
CA LEU A 14 -3.61 1.53 -5.18
C LEU A 14 -2.64 0.62 -4.41
N MET A 15 -2.31 -0.58 -4.90
CA MET A 15 -1.29 -1.45 -4.29
C MET A 15 0.13 -0.88 -4.46
N ILE A 16 0.39 -0.24 -5.60
CA ILE A 16 1.63 0.52 -5.87
C ILE A 16 1.64 1.81 -5.03
N ILE A 17 0.50 2.50 -4.97
CA ILE A 17 0.37 3.82 -4.35
C ILE A 17 0.25 3.76 -2.83
N VAL A 18 -0.29 2.67 -2.22
CA VAL A 18 -0.94 2.62 -0.88
C VAL A 18 -0.56 3.84 -0.09
N GLY A 19 -1.47 4.81 -0.12
CA GLY A 19 -1.20 6.13 0.38
C GLY A 19 -1.92 7.22 -0.36
N SER A 20 -3.24 7.19 -0.31
CA SER A 20 -4.07 8.40 -0.32
C SER A 20 -5.54 8.06 -0.48
N GLY A 21 -6.36 8.60 0.41
CA GLY A 21 -7.71 9.04 0.04
C GLY A 21 -7.62 10.23 -0.92
N ILE A 22 -7.08 10.04 -2.12
CA ILE A 22 -7.01 11.06 -3.17
C ILE A 22 -7.77 10.54 -4.37
N HIS A 23 -9.04 10.92 -4.44
CA HIS A 23 -9.85 10.78 -5.65
C HIS A 23 -9.57 11.89 -6.68
N VAL A 24 -8.63 12.82 -6.43
CA VAL A 24 -8.58 14.08 -7.22
C VAL A 24 -7.22 14.47 -7.82
N GLN A 25 -6.05 14.10 -7.27
CA GLN A 25 -4.74 14.42 -7.89
C GLN A 25 -4.16 13.28 -8.75
N ASN A 26 -4.47 12.02 -8.46
CA ASN A 26 -4.02 10.88 -9.27
C ASN A 26 -4.73 10.77 -10.62
N THR A 27 -5.83 11.48 -10.84
CA THR A 27 -6.58 11.46 -12.10
C THR A 27 -5.76 11.95 -13.30
N TYR A 28 -4.81 12.87 -13.11
CA TYR A 28 -3.92 13.36 -14.17
C TYR A 28 -2.81 12.37 -14.54
N ALA A 29 -2.15 11.74 -13.55
CA ALA A 29 -1.16 10.69 -13.81
C ALA A 29 -1.82 9.44 -14.42
N LEU A 30 -2.99 9.05 -13.90
CA LEU A 30 -3.84 8.00 -14.48
C LEU A 30 -4.37 8.39 -15.87
N GLN A 31 -4.60 9.67 -16.17
CA GLN A 31 -4.95 10.15 -17.51
C GLN A 31 -3.80 10.05 -18.50
N LYS A 32 -2.56 10.37 -18.09
CA LYS A 32 -1.37 10.23 -18.93
C LYS A 32 -1.04 8.75 -19.20
N GLN A 33 -1.34 7.87 -18.25
CA GLN A 33 -1.27 6.42 -18.44
C GLN A 33 -2.36 5.84 -19.36
N LYS A 34 -3.42 6.58 -19.70
CA LYS A 34 -4.49 6.08 -20.61
C LYS A 34 -3.99 5.76 -22.02
N GLU A 35 -2.81 6.23 -22.40
CA GLU A 35 -2.20 5.95 -23.70
C GLU A 35 -1.40 4.65 -23.73
N GLN A 36 -1.04 4.08 -22.57
CA GLN A 36 -0.29 2.83 -22.48
C GLN A 36 -1.23 1.62 -22.40
N THR A 37 -0.88 0.57 -23.11
CA THR A 37 -1.52 -0.75 -22.96
C THR A 37 -1.17 -1.36 -21.59
N ILE A 38 -2.03 -2.25 -21.08
CA ILE A 38 -1.78 -3.03 -19.84
C ILE A 38 -0.37 -3.67 -19.90
N LYS A 39 0.00 -4.22 -21.05
CA LYS A 39 1.32 -4.84 -21.23
C LYS A 39 2.46 -3.83 -21.08
N GLU A 40 2.36 -2.66 -21.70
CA GLU A 40 3.40 -1.62 -21.62
C GLU A 40 3.58 -1.09 -20.20
N PHE A 41 2.50 -1.00 -19.43
CA PHE A 41 2.55 -0.55 -18.05
C PHE A 41 3.13 -1.61 -17.09
N PHE A 42 2.68 -2.87 -17.21
CA PHE A 42 3.02 -3.92 -16.23
C PHE A 42 4.30 -4.71 -16.55
N THR A 43 4.76 -4.72 -17.81
CA THR A 43 6.00 -5.44 -18.19
C THR A 43 7.24 -4.86 -17.48
N PRO A 44 7.44 -3.53 -17.41
CA PRO A 44 8.53 -2.94 -16.66
C PRO A 44 8.47 -3.27 -15.16
N ILE A 45 7.27 -3.25 -14.56
CA ILE A 45 7.06 -3.61 -13.15
C ILE A 45 7.50 -5.05 -12.90
N GLY A 46 7.04 -5.99 -13.73
CA GLY A 46 7.44 -7.40 -13.60
C GLY A 46 8.94 -7.57 -13.79
N SER A 47 9.56 -6.88 -14.76
CA SER A 47 11.01 -6.95 -15.00
C SER A 47 11.81 -6.47 -13.80
N PHE A 48 11.40 -5.37 -13.17
CA PHE A 48 12.00 -4.90 -11.92
C PHE A 48 11.88 -5.92 -10.79
N MET A 49 10.71 -6.55 -10.63
CA MET A 49 10.52 -7.61 -9.63
C MET A 49 11.43 -8.83 -9.89
N LYS A 50 11.70 -9.16 -11.16
CA LYS A 50 12.63 -10.24 -11.54
C LYS A 50 14.06 -9.93 -11.11
N GLU A 51 14.50 -8.71 -11.36
CA GLU A 51 15.87 -8.25 -11.09
C GLU A 51 16.11 -7.98 -9.59
N ASN A 52 15.05 -7.67 -8.85
CA ASN A 52 15.13 -7.19 -7.47
C ASN A 52 14.32 -8.06 -6.47
N LYS A 53 14.37 -9.39 -6.64
CA LYS A 53 13.62 -10.34 -5.79
C LYS A 53 13.95 -10.20 -4.29
N ASN A 54 15.20 -9.88 -3.97
CA ASN A 54 15.66 -9.64 -2.62
C ASN A 54 14.95 -8.44 -1.96
N TYR A 55 14.63 -7.38 -2.72
CA TYR A 55 13.92 -6.21 -2.18
C TYR A 55 12.49 -6.56 -1.76
N LEU A 56 11.76 -7.33 -2.56
CA LEU A 56 10.44 -7.85 -2.17
C LEU A 56 10.53 -8.77 -0.95
N SER A 57 11.54 -9.65 -0.90
CA SER A 57 11.76 -10.54 0.24
C SER A 57 12.03 -9.78 1.54
N GLN A 58 12.86 -8.73 1.50
CA GLN A 58 13.10 -7.86 2.66
C GLN A 58 11.85 -7.05 3.04
N SER A 59 11.02 -6.65 2.06
CA SER A 59 9.72 -6.00 2.33
C SER A 59 8.75 -6.92 3.07
N ILE A 60 8.73 -8.21 2.75
CA ILE A 60 7.90 -9.20 3.45
C ILE A 60 8.43 -9.46 4.86
N SER A 61 9.75 -9.61 4.98
CA SER A 61 10.44 -9.83 6.25
C SER A 61 10.20 -8.67 7.23
N SER A 62 10.12 -7.43 6.73
CA SER A 62 9.82 -6.26 7.57
C SER A 62 8.39 -6.24 8.12
N LEU A 63 7.42 -6.86 7.40
CA LEU A 63 6.04 -7.02 7.86
C LEU A 63 5.83 -8.24 8.75
N ARG A 64 6.63 -9.29 8.57
CA ARG A 64 6.55 -10.51 9.40
C ARG A 64 7.43 -10.44 10.65
N ALA A 65 8.37 -9.49 10.68
CA ALA A 65 9.42 -9.39 11.69
C ALA A 65 10.23 -10.69 11.83
N ASP A 66 10.39 -11.44 10.74
CA ASP A 66 11.17 -12.68 10.68
C ASP A 66 12.41 -12.49 9.79
N ASN A 67 13.49 -13.24 10.10
CA ASN A 67 14.71 -13.34 9.27
C ASN A 67 15.39 -12.01 8.88
N LEU A 68 15.16 -10.92 9.63
CA LEU A 68 15.78 -9.62 9.36
C LEU A 68 17.21 -9.56 9.87
N LYS A 69 18.13 -9.19 8.99
CA LYS A 69 19.49 -8.86 9.39
C LYS A 69 19.55 -7.41 9.85
N VAL A 70 20.27 -7.14 10.94
CA VAL A 70 20.30 -5.81 11.56
C VAL A 70 20.85 -4.75 10.60
N GLU A 71 21.85 -5.12 9.79
CA GLU A 71 22.50 -4.26 8.80
C GLU A 71 21.59 -3.84 7.63
N GLU A 72 20.47 -4.54 7.43
CA GLU A 72 19.46 -4.24 6.41
C GLU A 72 18.42 -3.23 6.90
N ILE A 73 18.32 -2.99 8.21
CA ILE A 73 17.33 -2.09 8.82
C ILE A 73 17.87 -0.67 8.83
N ILE A 74 17.22 0.23 8.09
CA ILE A 74 17.62 1.64 7.99
C ILE A 74 16.95 2.51 9.06
N ALA A 75 15.74 2.13 9.48
CA ALA A 75 14.98 2.81 10.52
C ALA A 75 14.04 1.86 11.26
N ARG A 76 13.57 2.28 12.43
CA ARG A 76 12.47 1.65 13.15
C ARG A 76 11.39 2.68 13.46
N VAL A 77 10.15 2.29 13.29
CA VAL A 77 8.96 3.08 13.61
C VAL A 77 8.19 2.32 14.66
N ASN A 78 8.26 2.79 15.90
CA ASN A 78 7.94 2.01 17.09
C ASN A 78 8.70 0.67 17.05
N ALA A 79 8.01 -0.46 17.09
CA ALA A 79 8.63 -1.79 16.98
C ALA A 79 8.92 -2.24 15.54
N TRP A 80 8.40 -1.53 14.53
CA TRP A 80 8.40 -1.98 13.14
C TRP A 80 9.64 -1.54 12.37
N PRO A 81 10.39 -2.45 11.76
CA PRO A 81 11.56 -2.12 10.97
C PRO A 81 11.17 -1.61 9.58
N ILE A 82 11.97 -0.68 9.05
CA ILE A 82 12.03 -0.33 7.63
C ILE A 82 13.39 -0.80 7.15
N THR A 83 13.40 -1.66 6.12
CA THR A 83 14.63 -2.17 5.52
C THR A 83 15.03 -1.35 4.29
N MET A 84 16.32 -1.38 3.94
CA MET A 84 16.78 -0.78 2.68
C MET A 84 16.09 -1.44 1.48
N GLY A 85 15.95 -2.77 1.49
CA GLY A 85 15.24 -3.46 0.41
C GLY A 85 13.77 -3.06 0.30
N GLU A 86 13.08 -2.78 1.41
CA GLU A 86 11.72 -2.23 1.36
C GLU A 86 11.68 -0.82 0.74
N LEU A 87 12.60 0.06 1.15
CA LEU A 87 12.72 1.40 0.59
C LEU A 87 12.97 1.35 -0.93
N GLU A 88 13.95 0.56 -1.37
CA GLU A 88 14.28 0.40 -2.79
C GLU A 88 13.16 -0.26 -3.58
N PHE A 89 12.48 -1.26 -3.01
CA PHE A 89 11.34 -1.91 -3.67
C PHE A 89 10.25 -0.88 -3.98
N ARG A 90 9.84 -0.11 -2.96
CA ARG A 90 8.76 0.87 -3.08
C ARG A 90 9.15 2.01 -4.00
N ARG A 91 10.40 2.49 -3.91
CA ARG A 91 10.94 3.52 -4.79
C ARG A 91 10.93 3.05 -6.25
N GLY A 92 11.51 1.89 -6.55
CA GLY A 92 11.60 1.38 -7.92
C GLY A 92 10.24 1.15 -8.56
N LEU A 93 9.26 0.63 -7.81
CA LEU A 93 7.89 0.51 -8.30
C LEU A 93 7.25 1.86 -8.67
N ARG A 94 7.49 2.91 -7.87
CA ARG A 94 6.97 4.27 -8.15
C ARG A 94 7.65 4.90 -9.35
N ASP A 95 8.97 4.74 -9.44
CA ASP A 95 9.77 5.26 -10.55
C ASP A 95 9.30 4.68 -11.89
N ILE A 96 9.14 3.36 -11.93
CA ILE A 96 8.74 2.62 -13.13
C ILE A 96 7.28 2.92 -13.52
N SER A 97 6.39 2.97 -12.54
CA SER A 97 4.98 3.24 -12.82
C SER A 97 4.70 4.72 -13.11
N GLY A 98 5.62 5.62 -12.74
CA GLY A 98 5.37 7.06 -12.75
C GLY A 98 4.25 7.49 -11.79
N LEU A 99 3.94 6.66 -10.79
CA LEU A 99 2.90 6.92 -9.79
C LEU A 99 3.52 7.41 -8.48
N GLY A 100 3.25 8.68 -8.15
CA GLY A 100 3.81 9.33 -6.98
C GLY A 100 5.29 9.67 -7.13
N SER A 101 5.87 10.22 -6.07
CA SER A 101 7.29 10.57 -6.03
C SER A 101 8.17 9.34 -5.77
N SER A 102 9.22 9.17 -6.57
CA SER A 102 10.30 8.19 -6.38
C SER A 102 11.49 8.78 -5.61
N GLU A 103 11.36 9.97 -5.04
CA GLU A 103 12.37 10.52 -4.12
C GLU A 103 12.44 9.69 -2.84
N TYR A 104 13.66 9.37 -2.39
CA TYR A 104 13.87 8.49 -1.22
C TYR A 104 13.15 9.01 0.03
N THR A 105 13.22 10.31 0.29
CA THR A 105 12.55 10.96 1.42
C THR A 105 11.03 10.77 1.37
N ASP A 106 10.41 10.94 0.20
CA ASP A 106 8.96 10.77 0.06
C ASP A 106 8.54 9.30 0.24
N VAL A 107 9.31 8.36 -0.31
CA VAL A 107 9.05 6.92 -0.14
C VAL A 107 9.26 6.49 1.31
N PHE A 108 10.29 7.02 1.97
CA PHE A 108 10.56 6.77 3.37
C PHE A 108 9.41 7.26 4.26
N ASN A 109 8.90 8.47 4.05
CA ASN A 109 7.78 9.00 4.83
C ASN A 109 6.48 8.20 4.66
N VAL A 110 6.23 7.68 3.44
CA VAL A 110 5.12 6.75 3.17
C VAL A 110 5.29 5.48 4.00
N LEU A 111 6.47 4.88 3.97
CA LEU A 111 6.76 3.67 4.75
C LEU A 111 6.62 3.93 6.25
N VAL A 112 7.05 5.08 6.75
CA VAL A 112 6.85 5.49 8.14
C VAL A 112 5.37 5.52 8.50
N GLU A 113 4.54 6.16 7.68
CA GLU A 113 3.09 6.19 7.92
C GLU A 113 2.45 4.81 7.82
N GLU A 114 2.92 3.94 6.92
CA GLU A 114 2.44 2.56 6.82
C GLU A 114 2.75 1.81 8.12
N LYS A 115 3.98 1.92 8.64
CA LYS A 115 4.37 1.28 9.90
C LYS A 115 3.60 1.85 11.11
N ILE A 116 3.28 3.15 11.13
CA ILE A 116 2.43 3.76 12.17
C ILE A 116 1.03 3.13 12.15
N ILE A 117 0.44 2.96 10.97
CA ILE A 117 -0.90 2.35 10.82
C ILE A 117 -0.87 0.88 11.22
N ILE A 118 0.17 0.14 10.85
CA ILE A 118 0.35 -1.26 11.25
C ILE A 118 0.50 -1.38 12.77
N ASP A 119 1.31 -0.52 13.40
CA ASP A 119 1.46 -0.46 14.85
C ASP A 119 0.13 -0.18 15.56
N TYR A 120 -0.62 0.81 15.08
CA TYR A 120 -1.95 1.10 15.60
C TYR A 120 -2.92 -0.07 15.41
N SER A 121 -2.87 -0.74 14.25
CA SER A 121 -3.69 -1.92 13.97
C SER A 121 -3.41 -3.04 14.95
N LEU A 122 -2.14 -3.32 15.21
CA LEU A 122 -1.69 -4.32 16.17
C LEU A 122 -2.18 -3.98 17.58
N LYS A 123 -1.95 -2.75 18.05
CA LYS A 123 -2.34 -2.29 19.39
C LYS A 123 -3.85 -2.34 19.65
N ASN A 124 -4.67 -2.25 18.60
CA ASN A 124 -6.13 -2.32 18.70
C ASN A 124 -6.70 -3.70 18.32
N GLY A 125 -5.88 -4.70 18.05
CA GLY A 125 -6.34 -6.05 17.67
C GLY A 125 -7.09 -6.09 16.34
N ILE A 126 -6.77 -5.19 15.40
CA ILE A 126 -7.40 -5.08 14.08
C ILE A 126 -6.41 -5.32 12.93
N LEU A 127 -5.25 -5.89 13.24
CA LEU A 127 -4.30 -6.35 12.22
C LEU A 127 -4.99 -7.42 11.33
N PRO A 128 -4.72 -7.48 10.02
CA PRO A 128 -5.37 -8.46 9.15
C PRO A 128 -5.13 -9.89 9.61
N SER A 129 -6.21 -10.66 9.74
CA SER A 129 -6.11 -12.09 10.01
C SER A 129 -5.66 -12.86 8.76
N LYS A 130 -5.20 -14.11 8.95
CA LYS A 130 -4.86 -14.99 7.83
C LYS A 130 -6.07 -15.23 6.92
N GLU A 131 -7.24 -15.37 7.54
CA GLU A 131 -8.52 -15.58 6.86
C GLU A 131 -8.89 -14.35 6.02
N GLN A 132 -8.76 -13.13 6.55
CA GLN A 132 -9.04 -11.90 5.78
C GLN A 132 -8.12 -11.76 4.56
N ILE A 133 -6.83 -12.07 4.72
CA ILE A 133 -5.86 -12.05 3.62
C ILE A 133 -6.23 -13.11 2.57
N GLN A 134 -6.57 -14.32 3.02
CA GLN A 134 -6.97 -15.40 2.12
C GLN A 134 -8.28 -15.07 1.38
N GLU A 135 -9.28 -14.51 2.05
CA GLU A 135 -10.53 -14.07 1.42
C GLU A 135 -10.31 -13.02 0.34
N LEU A 136 -9.39 -12.06 0.56
CA LEU A 136 -9.03 -11.08 -0.45
C LEU A 136 -8.34 -11.76 -1.66
N ILE A 137 -7.36 -12.62 -1.40
CA ILE A 137 -6.62 -13.34 -2.45
C ILE A 137 -7.54 -14.28 -3.24
N GLU A 138 -8.46 -15.00 -2.61
CA GLU A 138 -9.40 -15.89 -3.30
C GLU A 138 -10.39 -15.11 -4.17
N ARG A 139 -10.81 -13.92 -3.72
CA ARG A 139 -11.61 -13.01 -4.54
C ARG A 139 -10.86 -12.58 -5.80
N GLU A 140 -9.60 -12.22 -5.66
CA GLU A 140 -8.73 -11.85 -6.78
C GLU A 140 -8.47 -13.04 -7.72
N LYS A 141 -8.25 -14.24 -7.19
CA LYS A 141 -8.17 -15.46 -8.00
C LYS A 141 -9.47 -15.69 -8.78
N GLY A 142 -10.63 -15.40 -8.19
CA GLY A 142 -11.91 -15.42 -8.90
C GLY A 142 -11.94 -14.44 -10.08
N TRP A 143 -11.42 -13.22 -9.91
CA TRP A 143 -11.28 -12.26 -11.01
C TRP A 143 -10.26 -12.70 -12.07
N TYR A 144 -9.21 -13.40 -11.67
CA TYR A 144 -8.21 -13.96 -12.58
C TYR A 144 -8.78 -15.13 -13.42
N GLN A 145 -9.70 -15.92 -12.85
CA GLN A 145 -10.37 -17.03 -13.55
C GLN A 145 -11.44 -16.57 -14.53
N ASP A 146 -11.97 -15.35 -14.39
CA ASP A 146 -12.89 -14.74 -15.37
C ASP A 146 -12.13 -14.42 -16.67
N SER A 147 -12.27 -15.31 -17.65
CA SER A 147 -11.36 -15.48 -18.80
C SER A 147 -11.32 -14.31 -19.79
N ASN A 148 -12.17 -13.29 -19.63
CA ASN A 148 -12.22 -12.09 -20.47
C ASN A 148 -11.88 -10.80 -19.68
N GLY A 149 -11.29 -10.93 -18.49
CA GLY A 149 -10.99 -9.82 -17.61
C GLY A 149 -9.60 -9.21 -17.80
N GLN A 150 -9.53 -7.87 -17.79
CA GLN A 150 -8.27 -7.12 -17.74
C GLN A 150 -7.38 -7.47 -16.55
N TYR A 151 -7.98 -7.99 -15.47
CA TYR A 151 -7.23 -8.48 -14.33
C TYR A 151 -6.32 -9.65 -14.70
N LYS A 152 -6.85 -10.62 -15.48
CA LYS A 152 -6.05 -11.73 -15.99
C LYS A 152 -4.90 -11.24 -16.86
N GLU A 153 -5.15 -10.32 -17.78
CA GLU A 153 -4.10 -9.76 -18.65
C GLU A 153 -3.00 -9.05 -17.84
N THR A 154 -3.37 -8.35 -16.78
CA THR A 154 -2.46 -7.68 -15.85
C THR A 154 -1.57 -8.69 -15.13
N VAL A 155 -2.17 -9.71 -14.50
CA VAL A 155 -1.44 -10.77 -13.80
C VAL A 155 -0.54 -11.52 -14.77
N ASP A 156 -1.04 -11.90 -15.95
CA ASP A 156 -0.25 -12.59 -16.98
C ASP A 156 0.92 -11.74 -17.50
N ALA A 157 0.78 -10.42 -17.58
CA ALA A 157 1.87 -9.53 -17.95
C ALA A 157 2.95 -9.50 -16.86
N ILE A 158 2.54 -9.37 -15.59
CA ILE A 158 3.47 -9.41 -14.45
C ILE A 158 4.20 -10.75 -14.41
N LEU A 159 3.48 -11.89 -14.46
CA LEU A 159 4.08 -13.24 -14.39
C LEU A 159 5.11 -13.48 -15.49
N ARG A 160 4.79 -13.11 -16.73
CA ARG A 160 5.70 -13.28 -17.88
C ARG A 160 6.98 -12.46 -17.72
N ALA A 161 6.89 -11.25 -17.18
CA ALA A 161 8.03 -10.36 -17.02
C ALA A 161 8.85 -10.65 -15.74
N SER A 162 8.18 -11.03 -14.64
CA SER A 162 8.80 -11.27 -13.34
C SER A 162 9.47 -12.64 -13.22
N ASN A 163 9.11 -13.58 -14.11
CA ASN A 163 9.48 -14.98 -13.99
C ASN A 163 9.05 -15.59 -12.64
N MET A 164 7.94 -15.10 -12.09
CA MET A 164 7.25 -15.73 -10.96
C MET A 164 6.30 -16.80 -11.49
N THR A 165 6.20 -17.89 -10.75
CA THR A 165 5.08 -18.82 -10.87
C THR A 165 3.79 -18.16 -10.38
N LEU A 166 2.64 -18.64 -10.85
CA LEU A 166 1.34 -18.19 -10.36
C LEU A 166 1.22 -18.36 -8.83
N ASN A 167 1.81 -19.42 -8.27
CA ASN A 167 1.81 -19.64 -6.83
C ASN A 167 2.66 -18.60 -6.08
N GLU A 168 3.87 -18.28 -6.57
CA GLU A 168 4.71 -17.23 -5.98
C GLU A 168 4.01 -15.87 -6.02
N TYR A 169 3.32 -15.55 -7.13
CA TYR A 169 2.54 -14.32 -7.23
C TYR A 169 1.52 -14.20 -6.09
N TRP A 170 0.67 -15.21 -5.88
CA TRP A 170 -0.34 -15.18 -4.81
C TRP A 170 0.25 -15.22 -3.40
N THR A 171 1.25 -16.07 -3.18
CA THR A 171 1.76 -16.36 -1.82
C THR A 171 2.83 -15.39 -1.35
N THR A 172 3.43 -14.62 -2.25
CA THR A 172 4.52 -13.67 -1.97
C THR A 172 4.08 -12.25 -2.28
N TYR A 173 3.85 -11.94 -3.56
CA TYR A 173 3.58 -10.56 -4.00
C TYR A 173 2.19 -10.08 -3.54
N GLU A 174 1.13 -10.85 -3.82
CA GLU A 174 -0.22 -10.44 -3.42
C GLU A 174 -0.45 -10.60 -1.92
N TRP A 175 0.19 -11.57 -1.25
CA TRP A 175 0.18 -11.59 0.21
C TRP A 175 0.74 -10.28 0.80
N TYR A 176 1.86 -9.78 0.27
CA TYR A 176 2.46 -8.52 0.71
C TYR A 176 1.52 -7.33 0.54
N ASN A 177 0.87 -7.22 -0.62
CA ASN A 177 -0.06 -6.13 -0.89
C ASN A 177 -1.36 -6.25 -0.09
N ALA A 178 -1.93 -7.46 -0.01
CA ALA A 178 -3.15 -7.75 0.74
C ALA A 178 -2.99 -7.37 2.22
N PHE A 179 -1.87 -7.75 2.85
CA PHE A 179 -1.59 -7.38 4.23
C PHE A 179 -1.62 -5.85 4.43
N ARG A 180 -0.89 -5.11 3.58
CA ARG A 180 -0.77 -3.65 3.68
C ARG A 180 -2.11 -2.94 3.45
N LEU A 181 -2.84 -3.35 2.42
CA LEU A 181 -4.15 -2.81 2.10
C LEU A 181 -5.18 -3.07 3.21
N LEU A 182 -5.23 -4.31 3.71
CA LEU A 182 -6.17 -4.69 4.77
C LEU A 182 -5.83 -4.01 6.10
N ALA A 183 -4.55 -3.82 6.44
CA ALA A 183 -4.16 -3.12 7.67
C ALA A 183 -4.65 -1.67 7.64
N PHE A 184 -4.52 -1.00 6.49
CA PHE A 184 -5.05 0.33 6.28
C PHE A 184 -6.58 0.37 6.35
N ASP A 185 -7.26 -0.51 5.61
CA ASP A 185 -8.73 -0.56 5.55
C ASP A 185 -9.35 -0.90 6.92
N ASN A 186 -8.82 -1.89 7.62
CA ASN A 186 -9.24 -2.24 8.98
C ASN A 186 -9.08 -1.04 9.92
N THR A 187 -7.93 -0.34 9.86
CA THR A 187 -7.69 0.84 10.69
C THR A 187 -8.67 1.96 10.38
N TYR A 188 -8.85 2.31 9.11
CA TYR A 188 -9.77 3.34 8.68
C TYR A 188 -11.20 3.03 9.17
N LYS A 189 -11.70 1.82 8.90
CA LYS A 189 -13.04 1.38 9.35
C LYS A 189 -13.18 1.43 10.86
N PHE A 190 -12.17 0.99 11.61
CA PHE A 190 -12.19 1.04 13.06
C PHE A 190 -12.25 2.47 13.60
N VAL A 191 -11.41 3.38 13.07
CA VAL A 191 -11.35 4.78 13.48
C VAL A 191 -12.66 5.51 13.17
N ILE A 192 -13.22 5.34 11.97
CA ILE A 192 -14.51 5.95 11.60
C ILE A 192 -15.63 5.40 12.48
N LYS A 193 -15.72 4.07 12.66
CA LYS A 193 -16.74 3.46 13.51
C LYS A 193 -16.65 3.94 14.97
N ASN A 194 -15.46 4.13 15.50
CA ASN A 194 -15.28 4.70 16.84
C ASN A 194 -15.68 6.16 16.90
N GLY A 195 -15.36 6.96 15.88
CA GLY A 195 -15.82 8.35 15.77
C GLY A 195 -17.35 8.44 15.76
N GLN A 196 -18.02 7.55 15.02
CA GLN A 196 -19.49 7.45 14.98
C GLN A 196 -20.08 7.08 16.33
N LYS A 197 -19.53 6.04 17.00
CA LYS A 197 -19.97 5.63 18.34
C LYS A 197 -19.82 6.74 19.39
N GLN A 198 -18.82 7.61 19.23
CA GLN A 198 -18.57 8.74 20.12
C GLN A 198 -19.38 9.99 19.75
N GLY A 199 -20.24 9.94 18.73
CA GLY A 199 -21.01 11.09 18.24
C GLY A 199 -20.16 12.17 17.56
N LYS A 200 -18.89 11.87 17.22
CA LYS A 200 -17.98 12.81 16.52
C LYS A 200 -18.17 12.79 15.01
N LEU A 201 -18.80 11.75 14.49
CA LEU A 201 -19.08 11.56 13.08
C LEU A 201 -20.53 11.12 12.89
N PRO A 202 -21.19 11.53 11.80
CA PRO A 202 -22.54 11.07 11.48
C PRO A 202 -22.58 9.55 11.25
N SER A 203 -23.66 8.91 11.67
CA SER A 203 -23.93 7.49 11.36
C SER A 203 -24.29 7.34 9.88
N GLY A 204 -23.66 6.38 9.21
CA GLY A 204 -23.94 6.01 7.81
C GLY A 204 -25.11 5.04 7.63
N GLU A 205 -25.91 4.76 8.66
CA GLU A 205 -26.99 3.78 8.63
C GLU A 205 -28.08 4.09 7.58
N ASN A 206 -28.33 5.37 7.30
CA ASN A 206 -29.31 5.82 6.31
C ASN A 206 -28.66 6.16 4.94
N GLY A 207 -27.45 5.65 4.70
CA GLY A 207 -26.65 5.96 3.51
C GLY A 207 -25.51 6.93 3.81
N ILE A 208 -24.53 6.94 2.91
CA ILE A 208 -23.35 7.80 2.99
C ILE A 208 -23.51 8.92 1.95
N THR A 209 -23.46 10.17 2.40
CA THR A 209 -23.47 11.36 1.52
C THR A 209 -22.05 11.81 1.20
N GLU A 210 -21.89 12.64 0.17
CA GLU A 210 -20.58 13.26 -0.16
C GLU A 210 -20.01 14.09 1.00
N GLU A 211 -20.88 14.77 1.75
CA GLU A 211 -20.47 15.54 2.91
C GLU A 211 -19.92 14.64 4.03
N MET A 212 -20.55 13.48 4.25
CA MET A 212 -20.06 12.49 5.22
C MET A 212 -18.70 11.94 4.82
N ILE A 213 -18.46 11.71 3.52
CA ILE A 213 -17.16 11.26 3.01
C ILE A 213 -16.07 12.29 3.37
N LYS A 214 -16.30 13.59 3.11
CA LYS A 214 -15.35 14.66 3.46
C LYS A 214 -15.09 14.73 4.96
N GLN A 215 -16.12 14.54 5.79
CA GLN A 215 -15.97 14.51 7.25
C GLN A 215 -15.14 13.31 7.70
N TYR A 216 -15.38 12.13 7.12
CA TYR A 216 -14.60 10.92 7.42
C TYR A 216 -13.15 11.08 7.00
N GLU A 217 -12.88 11.63 5.82
CA GLU A 217 -11.52 11.92 5.34
C GLU A 217 -10.79 12.91 6.24
N THR A 218 -11.46 14.00 6.64
CA THR A 218 -10.89 14.99 7.56
C THR A 218 -10.56 14.37 8.91
N TYR A 219 -11.49 13.58 9.45
CA TYR A 219 -11.30 12.88 10.72
C TYR A 219 -10.14 11.88 10.65
N TRP A 220 -10.07 11.11 9.56
CA TRP A 220 -8.99 10.16 9.31
C TRP A 220 -7.63 10.85 9.18
N ASN A 221 -7.53 11.96 8.44
CA ASN A 221 -6.29 12.71 8.29
C ASN A 221 -5.83 13.31 9.63
N ASN A 222 -6.74 13.86 10.42
CA ASN A 222 -6.41 14.36 11.76
C ASN A 222 -5.95 13.21 12.68
N HIS A 223 -6.56 12.03 12.56
CA HIS A 223 -6.13 10.85 13.30
C HIS A 223 -4.71 10.42 12.91
N LYS A 224 -4.41 10.30 11.60
CA LYS A 224 -3.06 9.98 11.10
C LYS A 224 -2.01 10.98 11.59
N LYS A 225 -2.29 12.30 11.53
CA LYS A 225 -1.39 13.33 12.07
C LYS A 225 -1.13 13.12 13.56
N SER A 226 -2.18 12.82 14.34
CA SER A 226 -2.02 12.54 15.77
C SER A 226 -1.18 11.29 16.04
N LEU A 227 -1.33 10.23 15.23
CA LEU A 227 -0.49 9.04 15.35
C LEU A 227 0.96 9.34 14.97
N LYS A 228 1.19 10.05 13.87
CA LYS A 228 2.52 10.43 13.38
C LYS A 228 3.29 11.28 14.39
N ALA A 229 2.63 12.26 15.01
CA ALA A 229 3.22 13.09 16.06
C ALA A 229 3.61 12.32 17.34
N LYS A 230 3.06 11.12 17.56
CA LYS A 230 3.34 10.26 18.72
C LYS A 230 4.27 9.09 18.40
N ALA A 231 4.58 8.88 17.13
CA ALA A 231 5.39 7.75 16.70
C ALA A 231 6.85 7.94 17.07
N GLU A 232 7.49 6.90 17.57
CA GLU A 232 8.94 6.91 17.76
C GLU A 232 9.59 6.45 16.45
N VAL A 233 10.29 7.36 15.76
CA VAL A 233 11.05 7.03 14.55
C VAL A 233 12.53 7.10 14.88
N LYS A 234 13.19 5.94 14.90
CA LYS A 234 14.62 5.82 15.16
C LYS A 234 15.36 5.47 13.87
N MET A 235 16.16 6.41 13.37
CA MET A 235 17.13 6.15 12.30
C MET A 235 18.26 5.27 12.85
N LEU A 236 18.63 4.22 12.11
CA LEU A 236 19.72 3.32 12.46
C LEU A 236 20.92 3.55 11.54
N ASP A 237 20.67 3.56 10.23
CA ASP A 237 21.67 3.80 9.20
C ASP A 237 20.93 4.22 7.92
N ASP A 238 20.99 5.49 7.57
CA ASP A 238 20.32 6.02 6.38
C ASP A 238 21.08 5.73 5.08
N LYS A 239 22.24 5.05 5.16
CA LYS A 239 23.15 4.74 4.06
C LYS A 239 23.60 5.98 3.27
N GLY A 240 23.62 7.15 3.91
CA GLY A 240 23.99 8.42 3.26
C GLY A 240 22.93 8.95 2.31
N LEU A 241 21.70 8.45 2.38
CA LEU A 241 20.57 8.94 1.56
C LEU A 241 20.00 10.28 2.05
N ASN A 242 20.40 10.77 3.23
CA ASN A 242 19.89 11.98 3.87
C ASN A 242 18.36 11.94 4.01
N LEU A 243 17.86 10.85 4.59
CA LEU A 243 16.42 10.65 4.76
C LEU A 243 15.88 11.63 5.80
N GLU A 244 14.89 12.43 5.41
CA GLU A 244 14.24 13.40 6.29
C GLU A 244 12.82 12.96 6.67
N LEU A 245 12.49 13.02 7.96
CA LEU A 245 11.14 12.78 8.43
C LEU A 245 10.34 14.09 8.37
N ASP A 246 9.29 14.12 7.56
CA ASP A 246 8.35 15.25 7.49
C ASP A 246 7.14 14.94 8.36
N LEU A 247 7.06 15.54 9.54
CA LEU A 247 5.97 15.31 10.49
C LEU A 247 4.67 16.07 10.15
N GLU A 248 4.75 17.09 9.30
CA GLU A 248 3.63 18.00 9.02
C GLU A 248 2.79 17.54 7.82
N LYS A 249 3.43 16.92 6.84
CA LYS A 249 2.80 16.37 5.66
C LYS A 249 2.32 14.94 5.91
N LEU A 250 1.12 14.63 5.40
CA LEU A 250 0.66 13.26 5.25
C LEU A 250 1.02 12.76 3.85
N PHE A 251 1.51 11.53 3.79
CA PHE A 251 1.89 10.87 2.55
C PHE A 251 0.97 9.70 2.20
N LEU A 252 0.20 9.20 3.18
CA LEU A 252 -0.90 8.27 3.00
C LEU A 252 -2.27 8.94 3.12
#